data_AF-A0A843FA84-F1
#
_entry.id   AF-A0A843FA84-F1
#
_cell.length_a   1.000
_cell.length_b   1.000
_cell.length_c   1.000
_cell.angle_alpha   90.00
_cell.angle_beta   90.00
_cell.angle_gamma   90.00
#
_symmetry.space_group_name_H-M   'P 1'
#
loop_
_entity.id
_entity.type
_entity.pdbx_description
1 polymer ?
#
loop_
_entity_poly.entity_id
_entity_poly.type
_entity_poly.pdbx_seq_one_letter_code
_entity_poly.pdbx_strand_id
1 'polypeptide(L)'
;MIEKIEITQRFNFKRLNRHYECFTIDLVNKNAYYKISERGSGDKFVKETPICDDSWVEILVDLRRKMTSEIYRINDLQIDKFLHDFQELELFKDFKSEEFSYFEKIERVYSCNVIIYSTDNYEEYSFKNNYPPNWIRFGEILNDLFKFDVLHLNYQRQLATPLYYDIRQDGVYGDGKLDIKAIEFGHYRTYPYELPNPRLIINFERNTIDGYIEREMDDSDRDLILNLLEKYHVYKWIFDDYYTKSKVRDPDDLEGYDWYFEMVFENDVIWHIFGYNDYPDTYVHLAREIIEITGMDLLEINTIADGDMELFEKYGGMKLAD
;
A
#
# COMPACT_ATOMS: atom_id res chain seq x y z
N MET A 1 -5.94 -1.04 33.26
CA MET A 1 -7.01 -1.91 32.72
C MET A 1 -7.31 -1.38 31.33
N ILE A 2 -7.36 -2.25 30.32
CA ILE A 2 -7.71 -1.83 28.96
C ILE A 2 -9.21 -1.51 28.95
N GLU A 3 -9.56 -0.32 28.51
CA GLU A 3 -10.93 0.18 28.45
C GLU A 3 -11.48 0.16 27.03
N LYS A 4 -10.62 0.43 26.04
CA LYS A 4 -11.00 0.51 24.64
C LYS A 4 -9.81 0.19 23.73
N ILE A 5 -10.07 -0.41 22.58
CA ILE A 5 -9.10 -0.62 21.51
C ILE A 5 -9.68 -0.03 20.22
N GLU A 6 -8.91 0.79 19.51
CA GLU A 6 -9.25 1.30 18.18
C GLU A 6 -8.29 0.71 17.16
N ILE A 7 -8.82 0.16 16.07
CA ILE A 7 -8.05 -0.41 14.96
C ILE A 7 -8.43 0.38 13.71
N THR A 8 -7.49 1.19 13.24
CA THR A 8 -7.65 2.04 12.06
C THR A 8 -6.87 1.45 10.91
N GLN A 9 -7.54 1.13 9.80
CA GLN A 9 -6.94 0.50 8.63
C GLN A 9 -7.11 1.40 7.41
N ARG A 10 -6.05 1.51 6.62
CA ARG A 10 -6.05 2.20 5.34
C ARG A 10 -5.58 1.25 4.24
N PHE A 11 -6.37 1.18 3.17
CA PHE A 11 -6.04 0.47 1.95
C PHE A 11 -5.96 1.47 0.80
N ASN A 12 -4.83 1.51 0.11
CA ASN A 12 -4.59 2.44 -0.98
C ASN A 12 -4.47 1.68 -2.30
N PHE A 13 -5.33 2.03 -3.26
CA PHE A 13 -5.32 1.52 -4.62
C PHE A 13 -5.39 2.68 -5.60
N LYS A 14 -4.57 2.65 -6.66
CA LYS A 14 -4.50 3.72 -7.66
C LYS A 14 -4.33 5.12 -7.00
N ARG A 15 -4.49 6.19 -7.78
CA ARG A 15 -4.37 7.57 -7.28
C ARG A 15 -5.49 7.94 -6.28
N LEU A 16 -6.74 7.71 -6.66
CA LEU A 16 -7.91 8.25 -5.96
C LEU A 16 -8.74 7.18 -5.21
N ASN A 17 -8.35 5.90 -5.27
CA ASN A 17 -9.17 4.81 -4.77
C ASN A 17 -8.65 4.30 -3.41
N ARG A 18 -9.02 5.03 -2.36
CA ARG A 18 -8.62 4.71 -0.98
C ARG A 18 -9.81 4.23 -0.17
N HIS A 19 -9.53 3.36 0.78
CA HIS A 19 -10.45 2.96 1.82
C HIS A 19 -9.83 3.25 3.19
N TYR A 20 -10.61 3.89 4.03
CA TYR A 20 -10.27 4.13 5.42
C TYR A 20 -11.39 3.59 6.29
N GLU A 21 -11.02 2.88 7.34
CA GLU A 21 -11.94 2.42 8.35
C GLU A 21 -11.33 2.46 9.74
N CYS A 22 -12.18 2.62 10.74
CA CYS A 22 -11.82 2.51 12.14
C CYS A 22 -12.82 1.62 12.85
N PHE A 23 -12.36 0.50 13.40
CA PHE A 23 -13.15 -0.40 14.22
C PHE A 23 -12.80 -0.19 15.69
N THR A 24 -13.82 0.07 16.52
CA THR A 24 -13.68 0.35 17.94
C THR A 24 -14.23 -0.81 18.75
N ILE A 25 -13.48 -1.27 19.75
CA ILE A 25 -13.90 -2.22 20.78
C ILE A 25 -13.90 -1.47 22.11
N ASP A 26 -15.08 -1.12 22.61
CA ASP A 26 -15.29 -0.43 23.88
C ASP A 26 -15.71 -1.45 24.96
N LEU A 27 -14.75 -1.82 25.80
CA LEU A 27 -14.92 -2.86 26.82
C LEU A 27 -15.73 -2.33 28.02
N VAL A 28 -15.67 -1.02 28.29
CA VAL A 28 -16.43 -0.38 29.37
C VAL A 28 -17.93 -0.39 29.06
N ASN A 29 -18.29 0.01 27.84
CA ASN A 29 -19.68 0.07 27.37
C ASN A 29 -20.13 -1.24 26.68
N LYS A 30 -19.27 -2.25 26.69
CA LYS A 30 -19.51 -3.61 26.19
C LYS A 30 -20.05 -3.62 24.76
N ASN A 31 -19.41 -2.84 23.89
CA ASN A 31 -19.80 -2.74 22.50
C ASN A 31 -18.59 -2.67 21.57
N ALA A 32 -18.81 -3.05 20.31
CA ALA A 32 -17.87 -2.82 19.24
C ALA A 32 -18.60 -2.34 17.98
N TYR A 33 -17.97 -1.47 17.19
CA TYR A 33 -18.61 -0.82 16.05
C TYR A 33 -17.58 -0.20 15.10
N TYR A 34 -17.97 -0.01 13.84
CA TYR A 34 -17.21 0.83 12.91
C TYR A 34 -17.53 2.31 13.15
N LYS A 35 -16.51 3.16 13.26
CA LYS A 35 -16.64 4.61 13.32
C LYS A 35 -16.87 5.17 11.91
N ILE A 36 -18.13 5.32 11.53
CA ILE A 36 -18.53 5.83 10.22
C ILE A 36 -18.50 7.37 10.23
N SER A 37 -17.33 7.98 10.48
CA SER A 37 -17.15 9.43 10.28
C SER A 37 -16.58 9.79 8.91
N GLU A 38 -16.13 8.81 8.13
CA GLU A 38 -15.37 9.04 6.88
C GLU A 38 -16.02 8.40 5.64
N ARG A 39 -17.33 8.63 5.42
CA ARG A 39 -17.89 8.49 4.06
C ARG A 39 -17.39 9.66 3.19
N GLY A 40 -16.08 9.70 2.93
CA GLY A 40 -15.44 10.64 2.02
C GLY A 40 -15.78 10.25 0.58
N SER A 41 -16.64 11.07 -0.04
CA SER A 41 -17.15 10.97 -1.42
C SER A 41 -18.07 9.75 -1.70
N GLY A 42 -19.19 10.01 -2.39
CA GLY A 42 -20.15 8.96 -2.78
C GLY A 42 -19.52 7.86 -3.64
N ASP A 43 -20.30 6.86 -4.02
CA ASP A 43 -19.90 5.65 -4.80
C ASP A 43 -19.27 5.92 -6.19
N LYS A 44 -18.83 7.15 -6.47
CA LYS A 44 -18.06 7.51 -7.65
C LYS A 44 -16.62 7.05 -7.48
N PHE A 45 -16.41 5.75 -7.68
CA PHE A 45 -15.10 5.26 -8.08
C PHE A 45 -14.75 5.90 -9.41
N VAL A 46 -13.55 6.46 -9.50
CA VAL A 46 -13.04 6.85 -10.81
C VAL A 46 -12.52 5.55 -11.43
N LYS A 47 -13.35 4.94 -12.29
CA LYS A 47 -12.85 3.90 -13.19
C LYS A 47 -11.91 4.60 -14.13
N GLU A 48 -10.63 4.41 -13.90
CA GLU A 48 -9.63 5.16 -14.62
C GLU A 48 -9.25 4.48 -15.95
N THR A 49 -9.07 3.15 -15.96
CA THR A 49 -8.82 2.39 -17.20
C THR A 49 -9.30 0.93 -17.07
N PRO A 50 -10.02 0.34 -18.05
CA PRO A 50 -10.48 -1.06 -18.00
C PRO A 50 -9.42 -2.13 -18.31
N ILE A 51 -8.13 -1.78 -18.45
CA ILE A 51 -7.09 -2.68 -19.00
C ILE A 51 -6.21 -3.29 -17.91
N CYS A 52 -5.89 -2.55 -16.84
CA CYS A 52 -5.39 -3.19 -15.64
C CYS A 52 -6.53 -3.80 -14.87
N ASP A 53 -6.26 -4.95 -14.26
CA ASP A 53 -7.23 -5.70 -13.49
C ASP A 53 -7.92 -4.80 -12.46
N ASP A 54 -9.23 -4.62 -12.62
CA ASP A 54 -10.07 -3.86 -11.70
C ASP A 54 -10.42 -4.71 -10.45
N SER A 55 -9.69 -5.81 -10.16
CA SER A 55 -9.88 -6.65 -8.98
C SER A 55 -9.88 -5.86 -7.66
N TRP A 56 -9.11 -4.77 -7.59
CA TRP A 56 -9.16 -3.83 -6.46
C TRP A 56 -10.53 -3.15 -6.27
N VAL A 57 -11.33 -2.98 -7.33
CA VAL A 57 -12.69 -2.42 -7.26
C VAL A 57 -13.58 -3.35 -6.42
N GLU A 58 -13.50 -4.66 -6.67
CA GLU A 58 -14.28 -5.64 -5.91
C GLU A 58 -13.88 -5.65 -4.44
N ILE A 59 -12.57 -5.60 -4.16
CA ILE A 59 -12.02 -5.46 -2.80
C ILE A 59 -12.59 -4.21 -2.12
N LEU A 60 -12.49 -3.04 -2.76
CA LEU A 60 -12.97 -1.77 -2.21
C LEU A 60 -14.49 -1.73 -1.99
N VAL A 61 -15.26 -2.24 -2.95
CA VAL A 61 -16.72 -2.32 -2.85
C VAL A 61 -17.12 -3.16 -1.65
N ASP A 62 -16.47 -4.31 -1.45
CA ASP A 62 -16.81 -5.19 -0.34
C ASP A 62 -16.30 -4.68 1.01
N LEU A 63 -15.10 -4.08 1.09
CA LEU A 63 -14.61 -3.39 2.29
C LEU A 63 -15.64 -2.35 2.77
N ARG A 64 -16.14 -1.51 1.86
CA ARG A 64 -17.17 -0.51 2.16
C ARG A 64 -18.51 -1.13 2.57
N ARG A 65 -18.92 -2.25 1.95
CA ARG A 65 -20.16 -2.97 2.32
C ARG A 65 -20.08 -3.58 3.72
N LYS A 66 -18.89 -4.02 4.15
CA LYS A 66 -18.66 -4.60 5.48
C LYS A 66 -18.63 -3.57 6.61
N MET A 67 -18.34 -2.30 6.31
CA MET A 67 -18.48 -1.21 7.27
C MET A 67 -19.96 -0.90 7.55
N THR A 68 -20.55 -1.61 8.51
CA THR A 68 -21.93 -1.43 8.93
C THR A 68 -22.05 -0.43 10.08
N SER A 69 -23.21 0.21 10.22
CA SER A 69 -23.55 1.01 11.42
C SER A 69 -24.05 0.14 12.58
N GLU A 70 -23.81 -1.17 12.51
CA GLU A 70 -24.24 -2.12 13.53
C GLU A 70 -23.36 -1.98 14.78
N ILE A 71 -24.00 -2.08 15.94
CA ILE A 71 -23.31 -2.09 17.23
C ILE A 71 -23.32 -3.53 17.74
N TYR A 72 -22.15 -4.16 17.75
CA TYR A 72 -21.96 -5.49 18.28
C TYR A 72 -21.90 -5.43 19.80
N ARG A 73 -22.78 -6.16 20.49
CA ARG A 73 -22.77 -6.25 21.95
C ARG A 73 -21.94 -7.44 22.40
N ILE A 74 -21.02 -7.19 23.32
CA ILE A 74 -20.17 -8.22 23.94
C ILE A 74 -20.57 -8.39 25.41
N ASN A 75 -20.43 -9.60 25.96
CA ASN A 75 -20.70 -9.86 27.38
C ASN A 75 -19.40 -10.03 28.17
N ASP A 76 -19.51 -10.09 29.51
CA ASP A 76 -18.34 -10.15 30.39
C ASP A 76 -17.46 -11.39 30.13
N LEU A 77 -18.07 -12.56 29.87
CA LEU A 77 -17.32 -13.77 29.55
C LEU A 77 -16.52 -13.63 28.25
N GLN A 78 -17.10 -12.96 27.24
CA GLN A 78 -16.41 -12.67 25.98
C GLN A 78 -15.27 -11.67 26.17
N ILE A 79 -15.50 -10.63 26.99
CA ILE A 79 -14.48 -9.62 27.32
C ILE A 79 -13.31 -10.27 28.06
N ASP A 80 -13.58 -11.08 29.08
CA ASP A 80 -12.56 -11.76 29.87
C ASP A 80 -11.71 -12.69 29.00
N LYS A 81 -12.36 -13.48 28.13
CA LYS A 81 -11.65 -14.34 27.18
C LYS A 81 -10.81 -13.52 26.20
N PHE A 82 -11.38 -12.48 25.60
CA PHE A 82 -10.66 -11.62 24.65
C PHE A 82 -9.43 -10.96 25.29
N LEU A 83 -9.57 -10.40 26.49
CA LEU A 83 -8.47 -9.76 27.20
C LEU A 83 -7.37 -10.75 27.57
N HIS A 84 -7.74 -11.96 27.99
CA HIS A 84 -6.79 -13.04 28.24
C HIS A 84 -6.00 -13.38 26.96
N ASP A 85 -6.71 -13.71 25.88
CA ASP A 85 -6.08 -14.11 24.61
C ASP A 85 -5.23 -12.97 24.01
N PHE A 86 -5.67 -11.71 24.13
CA PHE A 86 -4.93 -10.52 23.67
C PHE A 86 -3.63 -10.29 24.46
N GLN A 87 -3.67 -10.49 25.78
CA GLN A 87 -2.48 -10.35 26.64
C GLN A 87 -1.46 -11.46 26.39
N GLU A 88 -1.93 -12.71 26.26
CA GLU A 88 -1.06 -13.85 25.93
C GLU A 88 -0.39 -13.72 24.56
N LEU A 89 -1.04 -13.01 23.63
CA LEU A 89 -0.51 -12.80 22.29
C LEU A 89 0.77 -11.97 22.28
N GLU A 90 0.98 -11.13 23.30
CA GLU A 90 2.08 -10.16 23.38
C GLU A 90 2.28 -9.41 22.04
N LEU A 91 1.17 -8.98 21.40
CA LEU A 91 1.13 -8.59 19.99
C LEU A 91 2.22 -7.58 19.57
N PHE A 92 2.52 -6.61 20.44
CA PHE A 92 3.47 -5.53 20.18
C PHE A 92 4.79 -5.66 20.94
N LYS A 93 5.07 -6.82 21.53
CA LYS A 93 6.34 -7.06 22.21
C LYS A 93 7.49 -7.02 21.20
N ASP A 94 8.49 -6.17 21.50
CA ASP A 94 9.63 -5.88 20.64
C ASP A 94 9.26 -5.32 19.25
N PHE A 95 7.99 -4.96 19.04
CA PHE A 95 7.52 -4.35 17.80
C PHE A 95 7.91 -2.88 17.78
N LYS A 96 8.64 -2.47 16.73
CA LYS A 96 9.01 -1.08 16.54
C LYS A 96 7.91 -0.39 15.73
N SER A 97 7.04 0.35 16.44
CA SER A 97 6.04 1.21 15.81
C SER A 97 6.68 2.21 14.85
N GLU A 98 6.02 2.42 13.73
CA GLU A 98 6.26 3.52 12.81
C GLU A 98 5.45 4.76 13.25
N GLU A 99 5.76 5.92 12.68
CA GLU A 99 4.92 7.12 12.82
C GLU A 99 3.71 7.02 11.89
N PHE A 100 2.53 7.39 12.38
CA PHE A 100 1.30 7.46 11.59
C PHE A 100 1.01 8.87 11.12
N SER A 101 0.79 9.03 9.81
CA SER A 101 0.23 10.23 9.24
C SER A 101 -0.94 9.88 8.34
N TYR A 102 -2.00 10.68 8.40
CA TYR A 102 -3.14 10.56 7.49
C TYR A 102 -2.74 10.80 6.04
N PHE A 103 -1.74 11.65 5.82
CA PHE A 103 -1.17 11.95 4.50
C PHE A 103 0.33 11.70 4.54
N GLU A 104 0.78 10.80 3.67
CA GLU A 104 2.19 10.43 3.59
C GLU A 104 2.72 10.78 2.21
N LYS A 105 3.96 11.24 2.12
CA LYS A 105 4.58 11.50 0.82
C LYS A 105 4.66 10.25 -0.03
N ILE A 106 4.84 9.09 0.60
CA ILE A 106 4.79 7.78 -0.05
C ILE A 106 3.77 6.95 0.71
N GLU A 107 2.71 6.57 0.01
CA GLU A 107 1.64 5.72 0.53
C GLU A 107 1.82 4.29 0.02
N ARG A 108 1.90 3.35 0.97
CA ARG A 108 1.90 1.91 0.70
C ARG A 108 0.48 1.40 0.53
N VAL A 109 0.35 0.21 -0.05
CA VAL A 109 -0.94 -0.48 -0.25
C VAL A 109 -1.74 -0.66 1.04
N TYR A 110 -1.07 -0.93 2.18
CA TYR A 110 -1.73 -1.10 3.47
C TYR A 110 -0.99 -0.37 4.61
N SER A 111 -1.75 0.28 5.48
CA SER A 111 -1.27 0.75 6.77
C SER A 111 -2.34 0.56 7.86
N CYS A 112 -1.88 0.40 9.09
CA CYS A 112 -2.74 0.21 10.24
C CYS A 112 -2.21 0.98 11.45
N ASN A 113 -3.13 1.50 12.24
CA ASN A 113 -2.87 2.08 13.55
C ASN A 113 -3.77 1.43 14.60
N VAL A 114 -3.16 0.92 15.67
CA VAL A 114 -3.86 0.33 16.81
C VAL A 114 -3.62 1.19 18.03
N ILE A 115 -4.70 1.72 18.60
CA ILE A 115 -4.66 2.52 19.83
C ILE A 115 -5.31 1.75 20.96
N ILE A 116 -4.57 1.53 22.04
CA ILE A 116 -5.04 0.84 23.25
C ILE A 116 -5.22 1.89 24.35
N TYR A 117 -6.47 2.10 24.77
CA TYR A 117 -6.82 3.04 25.83
C TYR A 117 -6.93 2.32 27.17
N SER A 118 -6.33 2.93 28.18
CA SER A 118 -6.46 2.58 29.59
C SER A 118 -6.89 3.83 30.37
N THR A 119 -7.34 3.63 31.62
CA THR A 119 -7.93 4.68 32.48
C THR A 119 -7.21 6.04 32.48
N ASP A 120 -5.88 6.07 32.44
CA ASP A 120 -5.08 7.30 32.50
C ASP A 120 -4.07 7.44 31.34
N ASN A 121 -4.09 6.55 30.34
CA ASN A 121 -3.09 6.55 29.28
C ASN A 121 -3.60 5.89 27.98
N TYR A 122 -2.93 6.15 26.88
CA TYR A 122 -3.06 5.33 25.67
C TYR A 122 -1.69 4.94 25.12
N GLU A 123 -1.65 3.81 24.43
CA GLU A 123 -0.50 3.35 23.66
C GLU A 123 -0.93 3.28 22.19
N GLU A 124 -0.06 3.75 21.30
CA GLU A 124 -0.31 3.81 19.86
C GLU A 124 0.74 2.99 19.13
N TYR A 125 0.28 2.06 18.28
CA TYR A 125 1.13 1.19 17.49
C TYR A 125 0.71 1.25 16.03
N SER A 126 1.62 1.78 15.21
CA SER A 126 1.39 2.00 13.79
C SER A 126 2.40 1.26 12.93
N PHE A 127 1.94 0.82 11.77
CA PHE A 127 2.78 0.09 10.83
C PHE A 127 2.26 0.18 9.40
N LYS A 128 3.18 0.04 8.44
CA LYS A 128 2.89 0.16 6.99
C LYS A 128 3.59 -1.00 6.28
N ASN A 129 2.84 -2.05 5.96
CA ASN A 129 3.36 -3.34 5.48
C ASN A 129 4.34 -4.08 6.43
N ASN A 130 4.75 -3.50 7.57
CA ASN A 130 5.61 -4.14 8.58
C ASN A 130 4.78 -4.65 9.76
N TYR A 131 4.09 -5.77 9.57
CA TYR A 131 3.10 -6.29 10.51
C TYR A 131 3.74 -6.73 11.84
N PRO A 132 3.02 -6.59 12.97
CA PRO A 132 3.42 -7.23 14.22
C PRO A 132 3.49 -8.77 14.07
N PRO A 133 4.40 -9.48 14.76
CA PRO A 133 4.66 -10.91 14.54
C PRO A 133 3.43 -11.83 14.62
N ASN A 134 2.45 -11.47 15.44
CA ASN A 134 1.25 -12.25 15.71
C ASN A 134 -0.03 -11.66 15.07
N TRP A 135 0.10 -10.86 14.02
CA TRP A 135 -1.02 -10.15 13.40
C TRP A 135 -2.15 -11.07 12.90
N ILE A 136 -1.81 -12.18 12.23
CA ILE A 136 -2.81 -13.16 11.76
C ILE A 136 -3.59 -13.74 12.95
N ARG A 137 -2.87 -14.12 14.02
CA ARG A 137 -3.48 -14.68 15.23
C ARG A 137 -4.36 -13.66 15.96
N PHE A 138 -4.00 -12.38 15.93
CA PHE A 138 -4.87 -11.30 16.43
C PHE A 138 -6.18 -11.25 15.63
N GLY A 139 -6.12 -11.34 14.31
CA GLY A 139 -7.31 -11.41 13.46
C GLY A 139 -8.19 -12.62 13.74
N GLU A 140 -7.60 -13.79 14.04
CA GLU A 140 -8.35 -14.98 14.45
C GLU A 140 -9.10 -14.76 15.77
N ILE A 141 -8.45 -14.14 16.77
CA ILE A 141 -9.07 -13.80 18.06
C ILE A 141 -10.26 -12.85 17.85
N LEU A 142 -10.10 -11.83 17.00
CA LEU A 142 -11.17 -10.89 16.66
C LEU A 142 -12.32 -11.58 15.92
N ASN A 143 -12.01 -12.45 14.96
CA ASN A 143 -13.03 -13.22 14.24
C ASN A 143 -13.76 -14.20 15.16
N ASP A 144 -13.08 -14.79 16.14
CA ASP A 144 -13.73 -15.63 17.16
C ASP A 144 -14.70 -14.83 18.03
N LEU A 145 -14.37 -13.58 18.36
CA LEU A 145 -15.20 -12.70 19.16
C LEU A 145 -16.42 -12.19 18.37
N PHE A 146 -16.21 -11.69 17.15
CA PHE A 146 -17.23 -10.96 16.39
C PHE A 146 -17.88 -11.74 15.25
N LYS A 147 -17.31 -12.91 14.88
CA LYS A 147 -17.76 -13.76 13.76
C LYS A 147 -17.65 -13.10 12.39
N PHE A 148 -16.76 -12.11 12.25
CA PHE A 148 -16.35 -11.57 10.96
C PHE A 148 -14.88 -11.10 10.99
N ASP A 149 -14.32 -10.94 9.80
CA ASP A 149 -12.92 -10.58 9.56
C ASP A 149 -12.68 -9.09 9.78
N VAL A 150 -12.35 -8.70 11.01
CA VAL A 150 -12.07 -7.30 11.38
C VAL A 150 -10.83 -6.75 10.69
N LEU A 151 -9.77 -7.57 10.54
CA LEU A 151 -8.49 -7.14 9.98
C LEU A 151 -8.39 -7.35 8.45
N HIS A 152 -9.50 -7.78 7.83
CA HIS A 152 -9.58 -8.10 6.41
C HIS A 152 -8.46 -9.04 5.94
N LEU A 153 -8.10 -10.04 6.75
CA LEU A 153 -7.04 -10.99 6.47
C LEU A 153 -7.22 -11.72 5.14
N ASN A 154 -8.47 -11.90 4.68
CA ASN A 154 -8.72 -12.48 3.36
C ASN A 154 -8.33 -11.54 2.21
N TYR A 155 -8.63 -10.24 2.30
CA TYR A 155 -8.21 -9.26 1.29
C TYR A 155 -6.71 -9.00 1.33
N GLN A 156 -6.11 -9.04 2.51
CA GLN A 156 -4.65 -8.95 2.67
C GLN A 156 -3.91 -10.04 1.87
N ARG A 157 -4.52 -11.20 1.62
CA ARG A 157 -3.92 -12.24 0.74
C ARG A 157 -3.87 -11.82 -0.73
N GLN A 158 -4.69 -10.86 -1.15
CA GLN A 158 -4.65 -10.31 -2.50
C GLN A 158 -3.68 -9.12 -2.60
N LEU A 159 -2.95 -8.78 -1.53
CA LEU A 159 -1.96 -7.71 -1.53
C LEU A 159 -0.57 -8.31 -1.38
N ALA A 160 0.35 -7.91 -2.24
CA ALA A 160 1.76 -8.31 -2.19
C ALA A 160 2.48 -7.60 -1.02
N THR A 161 2.18 -8.02 0.21
CA THR A 161 2.80 -7.52 1.43
C THR A 161 3.53 -8.64 2.18
N PRO A 162 4.45 -8.30 3.10
CA PRO A 162 5.16 -9.26 3.94
C PRO A 162 4.28 -10.14 4.84
N LEU A 163 2.95 -9.89 4.93
CA LEU A 163 2.07 -10.71 5.75
C LEU A 163 1.90 -12.13 5.19
N TYR A 164 1.82 -12.25 3.86
CA TYR A 164 1.57 -13.52 3.17
C TYR A 164 2.57 -13.84 2.06
N TYR A 165 3.43 -12.88 1.70
CA TYR A 165 4.38 -13.01 0.60
C TYR A 165 5.78 -12.65 1.05
N ASP A 166 6.76 -13.33 0.49
CA ASP A 166 8.17 -12.97 0.60
C ASP A 166 8.52 -12.04 -0.58
N ILE A 167 8.76 -10.77 -0.26
CA ILE A 167 9.03 -9.72 -1.25
C ILE A 167 10.54 -9.54 -1.37
N ARG A 168 11.09 -10.01 -2.50
CA ARG A 168 12.52 -10.01 -2.78
C ARG A 168 12.86 -9.00 -3.86
N GLN A 169 14.16 -8.84 -4.13
CA GLN A 169 14.61 -7.93 -5.18
C GLN A 169 14.22 -8.41 -6.58
N ASP A 170 14.04 -9.71 -6.74
CA ASP A 170 13.79 -10.39 -7.99
C ASP A 170 12.34 -10.85 -8.14
N GLY A 171 11.43 -10.47 -7.24
CA GLY A 171 10.01 -10.78 -7.37
C GLY A 171 9.24 -10.91 -6.06
N VAL A 172 7.98 -11.32 -6.22
CA VAL A 172 7.03 -11.60 -5.14
C VAL A 172 6.84 -13.12 -5.06
N TYR A 173 6.99 -13.69 -3.87
CA TYR A 173 6.97 -15.13 -3.66
C TYR A 173 5.85 -15.52 -2.69
N GLY A 174 4.93 -16.37 -3.14
CA GLY A 174 4.01 -17.15 -2.29
C GLY A 174 4.62 -18.52 -2.03
N ASP A 175 3.96 -19.58 -2.52
CA ASP A 175 4.55 -20.94 -2.60
C ASP A 175 5.67 -21.03 -3.65
N GLY A 176 5.67 -20.11 -4.62
CA GLY A 176 6.68 -19.92 -5.66
C GLY A 176 6.72 -18.46 -6.11
N LYS A 177 7.61 -18.11 -7.06
CA LYS A 177 7.65 -16.77 -7.68
C LYS A 177 6.36 -16.57 -8.46
N LEU A 178 5.64 -15.49 -8.18
CA LEU A 178 4.42 -15.14 -8.90
C LEU A 178 4.79 -14.49 -10.25
N ASP A 179 4.10 -14.90 -11.31
CA ASP A 179 4.22 -14.27 -12.62
C ASP A 179 3.47 -12.93 -12.67
N ILE A 180 4.07 -11.91 -13.28
CA ILE A 180 3.42 -10.62 -13.52
C ILE A 180 2.46 -10.74 -14.71
N LYS A 181 1.21 -10.32 -14.51
CA LYS A 181 0.18 -10.19 -15.56
C LYS A 181 0.19 -8.79 -16.19
N ALA A 182 0.32 -7.75 -15.37
CA ALA A 182 0.27 -6.37 -15.83
C ALA A 182 1.03 -5.40 -14.93
N ILE A 183 1.44 -4.28 -15.52
CA ILE A 183 2.01 -3.12 -14.82
C ILE A 183 1.25 -1.87 -15.28
N GLU A 184 0.91 -1.00 -14.34
CA GLU A 184 0.43 0.36 -14.64
C GLU A 184 1.26 1.38 -13.89
N PHE A 185 1.72 2.38 -14.62
CA PHE A 185 2.30 3.58 -14.06
C PHE A 185 1.47 4.79 -14.51
N GLY A 186 1.09 5.61 -13.54
CA GLY A 186 0.38 6.85 -13.78
C GLY A 186 1.08 8.01 -13.10
N HIS A 187 1.16 9.15 -13.78
CA HIS A 187 1.74 10.39 -13.26
C HIS A 187 0.79 11.56 -13.56
N TYR A 188 0.66 12.48 -12.61
CA TYR A 188 -0.36 13.50 -12.64
C TYR A 188 0.15 14.79 -12.01
N ARG A 189 -0.19 15.92 -12.61
CA ARG A 189 -0.10 17.21 -11.92
C ARG A 189 -1.14 17.28 -10.80
N THR A 190 -0.72 17.73 -9.63
CA THR A 190 -1.62 17.94 -8.49
C THR A 190 -2.47 19.21 -8.68
N TYR A 191 -1.99 20.22 -9.44
CA TYR A 191 -2.76 21.42 -9.79
C TYR A 191 -2.38 22.07 -11.14
N PRO A 192 -3.35 22.56 -11.95
CA PRO A 192 -4.78 22.24 -11.83
C PRO A 192 -4.99 20.74 -11.97
N TYR A 193 -6.06 20.19 -11.39
CA TYR A 193 -6.41 18.78 -11.57
C TYR A 193 -6.73 18.53 -13.05
N GLU A 194 -5.70 18.32 -13.85
CA GLU A 194 -5.81 18.07 -15.28
C GLU A 194 -6.16 16.59 -15.52
N LEU A 195 -6.63 16.32 -16.75
CA LEU A 195 -6.80 14.95 -17.21
C LEU A 195 -5.49 14.18 -16.98
N PRO A 196 -5.55 12.87 -16.66
CA PRO A 196 -4.35 12.06 -16.56
C PRO A 196 -3.41 12.34 -17.74
N ASN A 197 -2.10 12.47 -17.50
CA ASN A 197 -1.18 12.18 -18.57
C ASN A 197 -1.51 10.76 -19.09
N PRO A 198 -1.25 10.46 -20.38
CA PRO A 198 -1.31 9.08 -20.86
C PRO A 198 -0.57 8.19 -19.86
N ARG A 199 -1.11 7.02 -19.54
CA ARG A 199 -0.46 6.11 -18.58
C ARG A 199 0.55 5.25 -19.30
N LEU A 200 1.46 4.62 -18.59
CA LEU A 200 2.17 3.47 -19.13
C LEU A 200 1.47 2.22 -18.64
N ILE A 201 0.92 1.43 -19.58
CA ILE A 201 0.27 0.16 -19.27
C ILE A 201 1.04 -0.91 -20.01
N ILE A 202 1.49 -1.94 -19.29
CA ILE A 202 2.16 -3.11 -19.86
C ILE A 202 1.30 -4.31 -19.54
N ASN A 203 0.81 -5.01 -20.56
CA ASN A 203 -0.01 -6.21 -20.42
C ASN A 203 0.75 -7.43 -20.95
N PHE A 204 1.23 -8.28 -20.05
CA PHE A 204 2.01 -9.47 -20.40
C PHE A 204 1.15 -10.62 -20.93
N GLU A 205 -0.16 -10.64 -20.66
CA GLU A 205 -1.06 -11.66 -21.20
C GLU A 205 -1.44 -11.38 -22.65
N ARG A 206 -1.55 -10.09 -23.00
CA ARG A 206 -1.88 -9.61 -24.35
C ARG A 206 -0.65 -9.25 -25.18
N ASN A 207 0.52 -9.20 -24.56
CA ASN A 207 1.77 -8.72 -25.15
C ASN A 207 1.62 -7.33 -25.77
N THR A 208 1.10 -6.37 -24.98
CA THR A 208 0.93 -4.97 -25.42
C THR A 208 1.51 -3.98 -24.43
N ILE A 209 1.95 -2.83 -24.95
CA ILE A 209 2.19 -1.59 -24.22
C ILE A 209 1.18 -0.58 -24.75
N ASP A 210 0.41 0.04 -23.85
CA ASP A 210 -0.63 1.01 -24.17
C ASP A 210 -0.38 2.35 -23.42
N GLY A 211 -0.98 3.44 -23.92
CA GLY A 211 -0.98 4.77 -23.30
C GLY A 211 0.07 5.73 -23.85
N TYR A 212 1.21 5.97 -23.17
CA TYR A 212 2.28 6.86 -23.68
C TYR A 212 2.82 6.41 -25.03
N ILE A 213 2.85 5.09 -25.25
CA ILE A 213 3.24 4.43 -26.49
C ILE A 213 2.24 3.30 -26.69
N GLU A 214 1.78 3.13 -27.93
CA GLU A 214 0.89 2.05 -28.34
C GLU A 214 1.67 1.07 -29.22
N ARG A 215 1.99 -0.14 -28.71
CA ARG A 215 2.67 -1.18 -29.50
C ARG A 215 2.49 -2.59 -28.96
N GLU A 216 2.68 -3.58 -29.83
CA GLU A 216 2.85 -4.98 -29.45
C GLU A 216 4.27 -5.22 -28.88
N MET A 217 4.35 -6.17 -27.94
CA MET A 217 5.60 -6.64 -27.32
C MET A 217 6.04 -7.96 -27.93
N ASP A 218 7.35 -8.15 -28.02
CA ASP A 218 7.96 -9.45 -28.23
C ASP A 218 8.60 -10.00 -26.93
N ASP A 219 9.16 -11.21 -27.00
CA ASP A 219 9.81 -11.85 -25.84
C ASP A 219 11.00 -11.03 -25.31
N SER A 220 11.69 -10.29 -26.18
CA SER A 220 12.84 -9.46 -25.77
C SER A 220 12.38 -8.23 -24.96
N ASP A 221 11.23 -7.65 -25.31
CA ASP A 221 10.60 -6.59 -24.52
C ASP A 221 10.20 -7.11 -23.13
N ARG A 222 9.60 -8.30 -23.06
CA ARG A 222 9.23 -8.95 -21.81
C ARG A 222 10.42 -9.15 -20.89
N ASP A 223 11.49 -9.77 -21.39
CA ASP A 223 12.70 -10.02 -20.62
C ASP A 223 13.35 -8.71 -20.17
N LEU A 224 13.38 -7.69 -21.04
CA LEU A 224 13.92 -6.38 -20.71
C LEU A 224 13.17 -5.71 -19.56
N ILE A 225 11.83 -5.68 -19.63
CA ILE A 225 11.01 -5.07 -18.58
C ILE A 225 11.22 -5.79 -17.25
N LEU A 226 11.17 -7.12 -17.24
CA LEU A 226 11.39 -7.90 -16.01
C LEU A 226 12.80 -7.66 -15.44
N ASN A 227 13.83 -7.68 -16.29
CA ASN A 227 15.21 -7.41 -15.86
C ASN A 227 15.36 -6.01 -15.26
N LEU A 228 14.68 -4.98 -15.79
CA LEU A 228 14.70 -3.64 -15.23
C LEU A 228 14.08 -3.58 -13.83
N LEU A 229 12.95 -4.26 -13.62
CA LEU A 229 12.31 -4.34 -12.30
C LEU A 229 13.25 -4.98 -11.27
N GLU A 230 13.92 -6.07 -11.66
CA GLU A 230 14.86 -6.78 -10.79
C GLU A 230 16.13 -5.96 -10.54
N LYS A 231 16.74 -5.39 -11.58
CA LYS A 231 17.97 -4.58 -11.51
C LYS A 231 17.82 -3.37 -10.59
N TYR A 232 16.65 -2.73 -10.59
CA TYR A 232 16.39 -1.53 -9.78
C TYR A 232 15.59 -1.80 -8.50
N HIS A 233 15.43 -3.07 -8.13
CA HIS A 233 14.80 -3.52 -6.89
C HIS A 233 13.36 -3.00 -6.73
N VAL A 234 12.60 -2.89 -7.82
CA VAL A 234 11.27 -2.24 -7.83
C VAL A 234 10.32 -2.89 -6.84
N TYR A 235 10.31 -4.23 -6.74
CA TYR A 235 9.48 -4.95 -5.77
C TYR A 235 9.73 -4.54 -4.31
N LYS A 236 10.97 -4.15 -3.97
CA LYS A 236 11.35 -3.71 -2.62
C LYS A 236 11.01 -2.25 -2.35
N TRP A 237 10.51 -1.50 -3.32
CA TRP A 237 10.10 -0.11 -3.10
C TRP A 237 9.02 0.05 -2.04
N ILE A 238 8.32 -1.01 -1.60
CA ILE A 238 7.36 -0.94 -0.49
C ILE A 238 7.99 -0.90 0.91
N PHE A 239 9.33 -0.91 1.02
CA PHE A 239 10.04 -0.92 2.31
C PHE A 239 10.67 0.44 2.65
N ASP A 240 10.71 0.77 3.95
CA ASP A 240 11.20 2.06 4.49
C ASP A 240 12.66 2.36 4.18
N ASP A 241 13.45 1.33 3.91
CA ASP A 241 14.86 1.47 3.61
C ASP A 241 15.08 2.04 2.20
N TYR A 242 14.10 1.99 1.30
CA TYR A 242 14.14 2.60 -0.03
C TYR A 242 13.70 4.07 -0.05
N TYR A 243 13.45 4.68 1.11
CA TYR A 243 13.02 6.08 1.22
C TYR A 243 14.03 6.90 2.04
N THR A 244 15.33 6.63 1.87
CA THR A 244 16.37 7.30 2.64
C THR A 244 16.46 8.78 2.27
N LYS A 245 16.34 9.11 0.98
CA LYS A 245 16.29 10.50 0.50
C LYS A 245 15.19 11.31 1.17
N SER A 246 13.98 10.73 1.28
CA SER A 246 12.78 11.36 1.84
C SER A 246 12.94 11.82 3.29
N LYS A 247 13.87 11.23 4.04
CA LYS A 247 14.17 11.56 5.45
C LYS A 247 15.18 12.70 5.59
N VAL A 248 15.88 13.06 4.51
CA VAL A 248 16.98 14.02 4.52
C VAL A 248 16.50 15.41 4.12
N ARG A 249 15.53 15.49 3.20
CA ARG A 249 15.02 16.74 2.68
C ARG A 249 13.56 16.59 2.27
N ASP A 250 12.77 17.62 2.55
CA ASP A 250 11.43 17.77 1.97
C ASP A 250 11.56 18.32 0.54
N PRO A 251 10.91 17.67 -0.45
CA PRO A 251 10.88 18.18 -1.82
C PRO A 251 10.19 19.54 -1.87
N ASP A 252 10.56 20.40 -2.82
CA ASP A 252 10.04 21.77 -2.90
C ASP A 252 8.54 21.76 -3.29
N ASP A 253 7.68 22.39 -2.48
CA ASP A 253 6.20 22.34 -2.53
C ASP A 253 5.52 23.07 -3.71
N LEU A 254 6.26 23.65 -4.65
CA LEU A 254 5.72 24.79 -5.43
C LEU A 254 4.72 24.41 -6.55
N GLU A 255 4.79 23.22 -7.16
CA GLU A 255 3.80 22.69 -8.12
C GLU A 255 3.90 21.15 -8.16
N GLY A 256 3.11 20.46 -7.33
CA GLY A 256 3.33 19.03 -7.08
C GLY A 256 2.86 18.05 -8.15
N TYR A 257 3.30 16.80 -7.99
CA TYR A 257 2.94 15.64 -8.78
C TYR A 257 2.52 14.48 -7.89
N ASP A 258 1.47 13.81 -8.35
CA ASP A 258 1.02 12.53 -7.82
C ASP A 258 1.45 11.46 -8.81
N TRP A 259 1.91 10.32 -8.31
CA TRP A 259 2.17 9.16 -9.16
C TRP A 259 1.80 7.87 -8.45
N TYR A 260 1.60 6.81 -9.22
CA TYR A 260 1.53 5.46 -8.68
C TYR A 260 2.21 4.48 -9.61
N PHE A 261 2.62 3.36 -9.02
CA PHE A 261 3.06 2.18 -9.73
C PHE A 261 2.34 0.97 -9.15
N GLU A 262 1.69 0.21 -10.03
CA GLU A 262 0.97 -0.99 -9.67
C GLU A 262 1.47 -2.17 -10.51
N MET A 263 1.65 -3.32 -9.87
CA MET A 263 1.86 -4.60 -10.54
C MET A 263 0.78 -5.56 -10.11
N VAL A 264 0.18 -6.24 -11.10
CA VAL A 264 -0.78 -7.31 -10.87
C VAL A 264 -0.11 -8.62 -11.24
N PHE A 265 -0.10 -9.56 -10.30
CA PHE A 265 0.46 -10.89 -10.46
C PHE A 265 -0.66 -11.91 -10.70
N GLU A 266 -0.28 -13.15 -11.01
CA GLU A 266 -1.21 -14.28 -10.98
C GLU A 266 -1.98 -14.39 -9.65
N ASN A 267 -3.17 -15.00 -9.71
CA ASN A 267 -4.15 -15.03 -8.60
C ASN A 267 -4.62 -13.64 -8.15
N ASP A 268 -4.47 -12.64 -9.02
CA ASP A 268 -4.92 -11.26 -8.83
C ASP A 268 -4.32 -10.63 -7.55
N VAL A 269 -3.05 -10.95 -7.29
CA VAL A 269 -2.26 -10.36 -6.20
C VAL A 269 -1.74 -8.99 -6.66
N ILE A 270 -1.96 -7.97 -5.85
CA ILE A 270 -1.68 -6.57 -6.18
C ILE A 270 -0.50 -6.06 -5.36
N TRP A 271 0.53 -5.58 -6.05
CA TRP A 271 1.58 -4.75 -5.47
C TRP A 271 1.32 -3.30 -5.87
N HIS A 272 1.40 -2.37 -4.92
CA HIS A 272 1.08 -0.97 -5.18
C HIS A 272 1.88 -0.01 -4.30
N ILE A 273 2.33 1.07 -4.91
CA ILE A 273 2.89 2.25 -4.24
C ILE A 273 2.34 3.52 -4.90
N PHE A 274 2.11 4.53 -4.07
CA PHE A 274 1.66 5.85 -4.50
C PHE A 274 2.56 6.92 -3.87
N GLY A 275 2.85 7.99 -4.58
CA GLY A 275 3.68 9.08 -4.07
C GLY A 275 3.18 10.48 -4.42
N TYR A 276 3.48 11.42 -3.52
CA TYR A 276 3.26 12.86 -3.62
C TYR A 276 4.62 13.55 -3.58
N ASN A 277 5.08 14.06 -4.74
CA ASN A 277 6.36 14.78 -4.87
C ASN A 277 7.60 14.04 -4.38
N ASP A 278 7.50 12.73 -4.14
CA ASP A 278 8.61 11.94 -3.63
C ASP A 278 8.60 10.56 -4.26
N TYR A 279 9.76 9.92 -4.30
CA TYR A 279 9.97 8.68 -5.05
C TYR A 279 10.91 7.73 -4.28
N PRO A 280 10.87 6.41 -4.54
CA PRO A 280 11.85 5.47 -4.04
C PRO A 280 13.27 5.82 -4.50
N ASP A 281 14.28 5.52 -3.68
CA ASP A 281 15.68 5.92 -3.88
C ASP A 281 16.24 5.49 -5.25
N THR A 282 15.81 4.34 -5.81
CA THR A 282 16.27 3.83 -7.12
C THR A 282 15.41 4.24 -8.31
N TYR A 283 14.32 5.00 -8.09
CA TYR A 283 13.37 5.41 -9.14
C TYR A 283 14.03 6.16 -10.31
N VAL A 284 14.86 7.17 -10.00
CA VAL A 284 15.53 7.99 -11.03
C VAL A 284 16.49 7.17 -11.88
N HIS A 285 17.13 6.16 -11.30
CA HIS A 285 18.05 5.30 -12.04
C HIS A 285 17.31 4.41 -13.04
N LEU A 286 16.16 3.84 -12.63
CA LEU A 286 15.26 3.10 -13.52
C LEU A 286 14.79 3.98 -14.68
N ALA A 287 14.27 5.16 -14.36
CA ALA A 287 13.72 6.08 -15.34
C ALA A 287 14.75 6.50 -16.40
N ARG A 288 16.01 6.75 -16.00
CA ARG A 288 17.07 7.07 -16.95
C ARG A 288 17.40 5.92 -17.89
N GLU A 289 17.48 4.69 -17.40
CA GLU A 289 17.73 3.55 -18.29
C GLU A 289 16.55 3.35 -19.26
N ILE A 290 15.31 3.58 -18.82
CA ILE A 290 14.15 3.59 -19.71
C ILE A 290 14.29 4.69 -20.79
N ILE A 291 14.74 5.90 -20.44
CA ILE A 291 14.99 6.97 -21.41
C ILE A 291 16.11 6.59 -22.39
N GLU A 292 17.19 5.98 -21.91
CA GLU A 292 18.30 5.54 -22.77
C GLU A 292 17.85 4.48 -23.79
N ILE A 293 16.98 3.55 -23.37
CA ILE A 293 16.44 2.49 -24.21
C ILE A 293 15.40 3.03 -25.21
N THR A 294 14.47 3.85 -24.74
CA THR A 294 13.27 4.22 -25.50
C THR A 294 13.37 5.59 -26.17
N GLY A 295 14.28 6.46 -25.70
CA GLY A 295 14.33 7.87 -26.04
C GLY A 295 13.21 8.72 -25.41
N MET A 296 12.41 8.16 -24.51
CA MET A 296 11.21 8.81 -23.94
C MET A 296 11.22 8.80 -22.41
N ASP A 297 10.78 9.91 -21.81
CA ASP A 297 10.63 10.04 -20.35
C ASP A 297 9.28 9.46 -19.89
N LEU A 298 9.17 8.14 -19.90
CA LEU A 298 7.93 7.44 -19.56
C LEU A 298 7.58 7.47 -18.06
N LEU A 299 8.56 7.82 -17.22
CA LEU A 299 8.42 7.93 -15.77
C LEU A 299 8.46 9.40 -15.28
N GLU A 300 8.40 10.36 -16.20
CA GLU A 300 8.25 11.80 -15.93
C GLU A 300 9.29 12.36 -14.94
N ILE A 301 10.55 11.91 -15.02
CA ILE A 301 11.60 12.41 -14.10
C ILE A 301 12.03 13.83 -14.40
N ASN A 302 11.76 14.36 -15.61
CA ASN A 302 12.01 15.76 -15.94
C ASN A 302 11.19 16.73 -15.09
N THR A 303 10.20 16.24 -14.33
CA THR A 303 9.42 17.04 -13.39
C THR A 303 10.08 17.18 -12.01
N ILE A 304 11.17 16.45 -11.74
CA ILE A 304 11.88 16.48 -10.44
C ILE A 304 12.89 17.63 -10.43
N ALA A 305 12.95 18.39 -9.33
CA ALA A 305 13.89 19.49 -9.19
C ALA A 305 15.35 19.03 -9.10
N ASP A 306 16.28 19.79 -9.69
CA ASP A 306 17.72 19.46 -9.74
C ASP A 306 18.32 19.11 -8.37
N GLY A 307 17.95 19.86 -7.33
CA GLY A 307 18.45 19.62 -5.97
C GLY A 307 17.96 18.31 -5.33
N ASP A 308 16.84 17.76 -5.81
CA ASP A 308 16.37 16.43 -5.41
C ASP A 308 17.04 15.34 -6.26
N MET A 309 17.29 15.62 -7.55
CA MET A 309 18.00 14.69 -8.44
C MET A 309 19.36 14.29 -7.88
N GLU A 310 20.16 15.24 -7.36
CA GLU A 310 21.46 14.94 -6.73
C GLU A 310 21.34 13.95 -5.54
N LEU A 311 20.26 14.06 -4.77
CA LEU A 311 20.01 13.14 -3.64
C LEU A 311 19.59 11.76 -4.14
N PHE A 312 18.76 11.69 -5.17
CA PHE A 312 18.39 10.43 -5.81
C PHE A 312 19.61 9.71 -6.41
N GLU A 313 20.55 10.43 -7.06
CA GLU A 313 21.81 9.84 -7.52
C GLU A 313 22.58 9.19 -6.38
N LYS A 314 22.74 9.93 -5.29
CA LYS A 314 23.52 9.46 -4.15
C LYS A 314 22.89 8.23 -3.50
N TYR A 315 21.62 8.31 -3.11
CA TYR A 315 20.99 7.24 -2.33
C TYR A 315 20.61 6.04 -3.21
N GLY A 316 20.16 6.27 -4.44
CA GLY A 316 19.95 5.19 -5.40
C GLY A 316 21.25 4.47 -5.75
N GLY A 317 22.34 5.20 -5.98
CA GLY A 317 23.65 4.59 -6.26
C GLY A 317 24.18 3.76 -5.10
N MET A 318 23.96 4.19 -3.85
CA MET A 318 24.28 3.37 -2.67
C MET A 318 23.44 2.09 -2.64
N LYS A 319 22.13 2.18 -2.91
CA LYS A 319 21.22 1.02 -2.90
C LYS A 319 21.52 -0.03 -3.97
N LEU A 320 22.08 0.39 -5.10
CA LEU A 320 22.44 -0.50 -6.20
C LEU A 320 23.86 -1.08 -6.06
N ALA A 321 24.63 -0.61 -5.08
CA ALA A 321 25.96 -1.11 -4.77
C ALA A 321 25.98 -2.15 -3.63
N ASP A 322 24.91 -2.19 -2.82
CA ASP A 322 24.63 -3.17 -1.77
C ASP A 322 24.05 -4.47 -2.37
#